data_AF-A0AB39U8J8-F1
#
_entry.id   AF-A0AB39U8J8-F1
#
_cell.length_a   1.000
_cell.length_b   1.000
_cell.length_c   1.000
_cell.angle_alpha   90.00
_cell.angle_beta   90.00
_cell.angle_gamma   90.00
#
_symmetry.space_group_name_H-M   'P 1'
#
loop_
_entity.id
_entity.type
_entity.pdbx_description
1 polymer ?
#
loop_
_entity_poly.entity_id
_entity_poly.type
_entity_poly.pdbx_seq_one_letter_code
_entity_poly.pdbx_strand_id
1 'polypeptide(L)'
;MATRSSTDISMFGGATNITNTSGSVPSPWTIAFGNATESASINVGETPQTGYTFLSGSCVTSLNGTSTTINLNGSSASSNLIQGIAPGSNVVCTFINREQPGSVSWSKTAENGAPLAGSEWTITGPGTGTSAQKLVVKDCVAVGQCAGTNDTDPTPGSFKVANLSWGDYSIRETQAPAGYVTDLSTEHDFTISADSLDQNFTVPITNHQQSMPSLPLTGGQSTDFYLLGGSLIMILSFGIGYVMRRRRGSSVR
;
A
#
# COMPACT_ATOMS: atom_id res chain seq x y z
N MET A 1 31.81 1.54 -16.62
CA MET A 1 32.72 2.56 -17.21
C MET A 1 34.14 2.02 -17.09
N ALA A 2 34.89 1.90 -18.20
CA ALA A 2 36.27 1.43 -18.15
C ALA A 2 37.25 2.53 -18.59
N THR A 3 38.38 2.66 -17.89
CA THR A 3 39.40 3.71 -18.07
C THR A 3 40.77 3.11 -18.35
N ARG A 4 41.61 3.84 -19.11
CA ARG A 4 42.90 3.39 -19.70
C ARG A 4 44.09 3.54 -18.73
N SER A 5 45.13 2.70 -18.90
CA SER A 5 46.34 2.70 -18.06
C SER A 5 47.71 2.77 -18.79
N SER A 6 47.79 2.80 -20.13
CA SER A 6 49.09 3.01 -20.82
C SER A 6 48.94 3.55 -22.26
N THR A 7 50.04 4.03 -22.85
CA THR A 7 50.11 4.61 -24.22
C THR A 7 49.92 3.61 -25.36
N ASP A 8 50.22 2.33 -25.13
CA ASP A 8 50.13 1.26 -26.15
C ASP A 8 48.88 0.39 -26.00
N ILE A 9 48.06 0.65 -24.97
CA ILE A 9 46.79 -0.05 -24.74
C ILE A 9 45.63 0.82 -25.19
N SER A 10 44.86 0.31 -26.14
CA SER A 10 43.67 0.99 -26.65
C SER A 10 42.42 0.18 -26.34
N MET A 11 41.42 0.86 -25.75
CA MET A 11 40.09 0.29 -25.53
C MET A 11 39.14 0.84 -26.60
N PHE A 12 38.37 -0.06 -27.22
CA PHE A 12 37.37 0.21 -28.25
C PHE A 12 35.96 -0.07 -27.74
N GLY A 13 34.99 0.72 -28.21
CA GLY A 13 33.59 0.70 -27.78
C GLY A 13 33.16 2.00 -27.10
N GLY A 14 31.88 2.09 -26.73
CA GLY A 14 31.34 3.24 -25.98
C GLY A 14 31.88 3.31 -24.54
N ALA A 15 31.84 4.48 -23.90
CA ALA A 15 32.24 4.60 -22.48
C ALA A 15 31.34 3.75 -21.54
N THR A 16 30.10 3.51 -21.97
CA THR A 16 29.07 2.70 -21.33
C THR A 16 28.38 1.84 -22.39
N ASN A 17 27.87 0.68 -21.97
CA ASN A 17 27.02 -0.17 -22.79
C ASN A 17 25.72 -0.44 -22.03
N ILE A 18 24.63 -0.65 -22.77
CA ILE A 18 23.32 -0.98 -22.24
C ILE A 18 23.05 -2.45 -22.58
N THR A 19 22.61 -3.22 -21.59
CA THR A 19 22.16 -4.59 -21.81
C THR A 19 20.87 -4.61 -22.62
N ASN A 20 20.77 -5.54 -23.56
CA ASN A 20 19.51 -5.79 -24.27
C ASN A 20 18.47 -6.49 -23.36
N THR A 21 17.32 -6.83 -23.92
CA THR A 21 16.24 -7.57 -23.24
C THR A 21 16.64 -8.96 -22.75
N SER A 22 17.72 -9.55 -23.29
CA SER A 22 18.27 -10.82 -22.83
C SER A 22 19.37 -10.65 -21.78
N GLY A 23 19.57 -9.44 -21.25
CA GLY A 23 20.59 -9.15 -20.22
C GLY A 23 22.03 -9.19 -20.73
N SER A 24 22.25 -9.19 -22.05
CA SER A 24 23.57 -9.27 -22.68
C SER A 24 24.01 -7.93 -23.27
N VAL A 25 25.31 -7.68 -23.30
CA VAL A 25 25.89 -6.50 -23.98
C VAL A 25 26.04 -6.81 -25.48
N PRO A 26 25.32 -6.11 -26.39
CA PRO A 26 25.35 -6.44 -27.82
C PRO A 26 26.70 -6.16 -28.51
N SER A 27 27.49 -5.23 -27.97
CA SER A 27 28.79 -4.84 -28.50
C SER A 27 29.81 -4.79 -27.36
N PRO A 28 30.44 -5.92 -27.01
CA PRO A 28 31.39 -5.98 -25.91
C PRO A 28 32.61 -5.11 -26.21
N TRP A 29 33.27 -4.65 -25.14
CA TRP A 29 34.51 -3.89 -25.26
C TRP A 29 35.65 -4.78 -25.73
N THR A 30 36.51 -4.22 -26.57
CA THR A 30 37.77 -4.85 -26.98
C THR A 30 38.92 -4.01 -26.46
N ILE A 31 39.91 -4.67 -25.87
CA ILE A 31 41.16 -4.06 -25.45
C ILE A 31 42.24 -4.58 -26.39
N ALA A 32 42.89 -3.69 -27.14
CA ALA A 32 44.07 -4.00 -27.92
C ALA A 32 45.33 -3.61 -27.14
N PHE A 33 46.33 -4.45 -27.28
CA PHE A 33 47.63 -4.35 -26.66
C PHE A 33 48.68 -4.18 -27.75
N GLY A 34 49.75 -3.44 -27.47
CA GLY A 34 50.86 -3.24 -28.40
C GLY A 34 51.72 -4.49 -28.55
N ASN A 35 51.80 -5.34 -27.51
CA ASN A 35 52.59 -6.57 -27.52
C ASN A 35 52.03 -7.66 -26.57
N ALA A 36 52.60 -8.87 -26.66
CA ALA A 36 52.14 -10.06 -25.94
C ALA A 36 52.41 -10.06 -24.42
N THR A 37 53.25 -9.15 -23.90
CA THR A 37 53.67 -9.11 -22.49
C THR A 37 52.99 -8.01 -21.67
N GLU A 38 52.19 -7.16 -22.33
CA GLU A 38 51.46 -6.09 -21.66
C GLU A 38 50.33 -6.62 -20.79
N SER A 39 49.96 -5.81 -19.79
CA SER A 39 48.75 -6.02 -19.01
C SER A 39 48.01 -4.71 -18.80
N ALA A 40 46.68 -4.83 -18.70
CA ALA A 40 45.77 -3.72 -18.44
C ALA A 40 45.10 -3.90 -17.09
N SER A 41 44.64 -2.78 -16.53
CA SER A 41 43.62 -2.78 -15.49
C SER A 41 42.37 -2.10 -16.04
N ILE A 42 41.20 -2.63 -15.70
CA ILE A 42 39.91 -2.06 -16.09
C ILE A 42 39.06 -1.82 -14.85
N ASN A 43 38.35 -0.70 -14.83
CA ASN A 43 37.25 -0.52 -13.90
C ASN A 43 35.98 -1.06 -14.53
N VAL A 44 35.23 -1.84 -13.77
CA VAL A 44 33.96 -2.40 -14.20
C VAL A 44 32.88 -2.01 -13.21
N GLY A 45 31.72 -1.67 -13.76
CA GLY A 45 30.58 -1.29 -12.95
C GLY A 45 29.32 -1.13 -13.76
N GLU A 46 28.18 -1.17 -13.07
CA GLU A 46 26.85 -0.92 -13.63
C GLU A 46 26.19 0.28 -12.95
N THR A 47 25.22 0.84 -13.65
CA THR A 47 24.21 1.73 -13.09
C THR A 47 22.90 0.97 -13.19
N PRO A 48 22.26 0.58 -12.06
CA PRO A 48 21.00 -0.13 -12.11
C PRO A 48 19.93 0.65 -12.87
N GLN A 49 19.03 -0.08 -13.53
CA GLN A 49 17.86 0.53 -14.17
C GLN A 49 16.90 1.09 -13.11
N THR A 50 16.04 2.04 -13.49
CA THR A 50 14.98 2.57 -12.62
C THR A 50 14.18 1.43 -12.01
N GLY A 51 13.91 1.51 -10.71
CA GLY A 51 13.20 0.47 -9.98
C GLY A 51 14.04 -0.77 -9.63
N TYR A 52 15.30 -0.84 -10.01
CA TYR A 52 16.19 -1.95 -9.63
C TYR A 52 17.28 -1.47 -8.67
N THR A 53 17.66 -2.35 -7.74
CA THR A 53 18.85 -2.19 -6.90
C THR A 53 19.86 -3.26 -7.22
N PHE A 54 21.15 -2.89 -7.19
CA PHE A 54 22.23 -3.86 -7.26
C PHE A 54 22.16 -4.84 -6.09
N LEU A 55 22.29 -6.13 -6.37
CA LEU A 55 22.34 -7.19 -5.37
C LEU A 55 23.75 -7.76 -5.24
N SER A 56 24.35 -8.18 -6.35
CA SER A 56 25.68 -8.78 -6.37
C SER A 56 26.21 -8.87 -7.79
N GLY A 57 27.51 -9.01 -7.96
CA GLY A 57 28.09 -9.32 -9.26
C GLY A 57 29.40 -10.07 -9.15
N SER A 58 29.86 -10.61 -10.27
CA SER A 58 31.17 -11.26 -10.36
C SER A 58 31.74 -11.10 -11.76
N CYS A 59 33.06 -10.94 -11.85
CA CYS A 59 33.79 -11.00 -13.10
C CYS A 59 34.68 -12.23 -13.13
N VAL A 60 34.62 -12.98 -14.22
CA VAL A 60 35.52 -14.10 -14.49
C VAL A 60 36.50 -13.66 -15.58
N THR A 61 37.77 -13.67 -15.25
CA THR A 61 38.86 -13.44 -16.21
C THR A 61 39.45 -14.80 -16.59
N SER A 62 39.50 -15.14 -17.87
CA SER A 62 40.09 -16.39 -18.35
C SER A 62 41.21 -16.14 -19.36
N LEU A 63 42.31 -16.87 -19.22
CA LEU A 63 43.46 -16.84 -20.11
C LEU A 63 44.05 -18.25 -20.23
N ASN A 64 44.18 -18.76 -21.45
CA ASN A 64 44.75 -20.09 -21.72
C ASN A 64 44.15 -21.23 -20.88
N GLY A 65 42.83 -21.18 -20.65
CA GLY A 65 42.10 -22.19 -19.86
C GLY A 65 42.17 -22.01 -18.33
N THR A 66 42.93 -21.03 -17.83
CA THR A 66 42.94 -20.67 -16.40
C THR A 66 41.95 -19.55 -16.15
N SER A 67 41.09 -19.68 -15.14
CA SER A 67 40.07 -18.69 -14.79
C SER A 67 40.28 -18.17 -13.36
N THR A 68 40.11 -16.86 -13.19
CA THR A 68 40.06 -16.20 -11.87
C THR A 68 38.72 -15.50 -11.72
N THR A 69 38.10 -15.65 -10.56
CA THR A 69 36.82 -15.01 -10.23
C THR A 69 37.05 -13.86 -9.27
N ILE A 70 36.48 -12.70 -9.60
CA ILE A 70 36.52 -11.49 -8.79
C ILE A 70 35.08 -11.16 -8.42
N ASN A 71 34.77 -11.20 -7.12
CA ASN A 71 33.45 -10.86 -6.61
C ASN A 71 33.31 -9.33 -6.51
N LEU A 72 32.21 -8.80 -7.05
CA LEU A 72 31.84 -7.39 -6.99
C LEU A 72 30.90 -7.24 -5.78
N ASN A 73 31.48 -6.99 -4.60
CA ASN A 73 30.74 -6.83 -3.36
C ASN A 73 30.61 -5.33 -3.01
N GLY A 74 29.41 -4.87 -2.64
CA GLY A 74 29.18 -3.50 -2.17
C GLY A 74 27.81 -2.95 -2.56
N SER A 75 27.39 -1.88 -1.89
CA SER A 75 26.10 -1.18 -2.11
C SER A 75 26.06 -0.31 -3.38
N SER A 76 27.15 -0.26 -4.15
CA SER A 76 27.21 0.47 -5.41
C SER A 76 28.18 -0.24 -6.35
N ALA A 77 27.68 -0.69 -7.51
CA ALA A 77 28.48 -1.36 -8.52
C ALA A 77 29.44 -0.40 -9.26
N SER A 78 29.66 0.83 -8.80
CA SER A 78 30.10 1.93 -9.66
C SER A 78 31.60 1.98 -10.00
N SER A 79 32.47 1.17 -9.38
CA SER A 79 33.86 1.00 -9.87
C SER A 79 34.61 -0.14 -9.18
N ASN A 80 34.74 -1.28 -9.86
CA ASN A 80 35.55 -2.41 -9.39
C ASN A 80 36.77 -2.59 -10.28
N LEU A 81 37.96 -2.50 -9.68
CA LEU A 81 39.23 -2.63 -10.40
C LEU A 81 39.54 -4.11 -10.65
N ILE A 82 39.71 -4.47 -11.92
CA ILE A 82 40.18 -5.77 -12.38
C ILE A 82 41.57 -5.55 -12.96
N GLN A 83 42.56 -6.27 -12.46
CA GLN A 83 43.96 -6.12 -12.85
C GLN A 83 44.46 -7.36 -13.59
N GLY A 84 45.59 -7.23 -14.29
CA GLY A 84 46.28 -8.37 -14.91
C GLY A 84 45.61 -8.88 -16.19
N ILE A 85 44.84 -8.04 -16.88
CA ILE A 85 44.24 -8.43 -18.17
C ILE A 85 45.34 -8.40 -19.24
N ALA A 86 45.71 -9.57 -19.73
CA ALA A 86 46.75 -9.73 -20.75
C ALA A 86 46.14 -10.01 -22.14
N PRO A 87 46.91 -9.89 -23.24
CA PRO A 87 46.48 -10.29 -24.58
C PRO A 87 45.90 -11.71 -24.61
N GLY A 88 44.73 -11.87 -25.23
CA GLY A 88 44.00 -13.14 -25.29
C GLY A 88 43.12 -13.44 -24.08
N SER A 89 43.10 -12.58 -23.05
CA SER A 89 42.19 -12.73 -21.92
C SER A 89 40.75 -12.49 -22.34
N ASN A 90 39.81 -13.27 -21.79
CA ASN A 90 38.38 -13.00 -21.86
C ASN A 90 37.89 -12.58 -20.47
N VAL A 91 37.14 -11.48 -20.40
CA VAL A 91 36.54 -10.98 -19.15
C VAL A 91 35.03 -10.98 -19.29
N VAL A 92 34.37 -11.82 -18.49
CA VAL A 92 32.91 -11.92 -18.47
C VAL A 92 32.42 -11.48 -17.10
N CYS A 93 31.65 -10.40 -17.05
CA CYS A 93 31.06 -9.89 -15.83
C CYS A 93 29.55 -10.15 -15.81
N THR A 94 29.06 -10.69 -14.70
CA THR A 94 27.65 -10.92 -14.43
C THR A 94 27.23 -10.02 -13.29
N PHE A 95 26.10 -9.34 -13.50
CA PHE A 95 25.48 -8.46 -12.53
C PHE A 95 24.09 -8.99 -12.20
N ILE A 96 23.75 -9.03 -10.93
CA ILE A 96 22.45 -9.45 -10.43
C ILE A 96 21.82 -8.24 -9.77
N ASN A 97 20.66 -7.86 -10.28
CA ASN A 97 19.83 -6.80 -9.75
C ASN A 97 18.56 -7.39 -9.13
N ARG A 98 17.98 -6.66 -8.20
CA ARG A 98 16.70 -7.00 -7.54
C ARG A 98 15.73 -5.85 -7.74
N GLU A 99 14.47 -6.17 -8.00
CA GLU A 99 13.37 -5.19 -8.00
C GLU A 99 13.30 -4.48 -6.65
N GLN A 100 13.19 -3.17 -6.68
CA GLN A 100 12.88 -2.37 -5.50
C GLN A 100 11.42 -2.62 -5.13
N PRO A 101 11.12 -2.97 -3.88
CA PRO A 101 9.75 -3.13 -3.46
C PRO A 101 9.04 -1.77 -3.42
N GLY A 102 7.73 -1.80 -3.64
CA GLY A 102 6.87 -0.62 -3.56
C GLY A 102 6.04 -0.53 -2.28
N SER A 103 5.23 0.52 -2.23
CA SER A 103 4.24 0.79 -1.19
C SER A 103 2.93 1.33 -1.76
N VAL A 104 1.86 1.20 -0.97
CA VAL A 104 0.59 1.87 -1.20
C VAL A 104 0.10 2.54 0.08
N SER A 105 -0.46 3.74 -0.07
CA SER A 105 -1.04 4.52 1.02
C SER A 105 -2.44 5.02 0.66
N TRP A 106 -3.34 5.06 1.63
CA TRP A 106 -4.70 5.59 1.46
C TRP A 106 -5.24 6.13 2.78
N SER A 107 -6.39 6.79 2.73
CA SER A 107 -7.10 7.28 3.93
C SER A 107 -8.57 6.88 3.93
N LYS A 108 -9.10 6.64 5.13
CA LYS A 108 -10.49 6.35 5.43
C LYS A 108 -11.14 7.55 6.10
N THR A 109 -12.25 8.00 5.55
CA THR A 109 -13.01 9.11 6.13
C THR A 109 -14.51 8.83 6.19
N ALA A 110 -15.24 9.67 6.93
CA ALA A 110 -16.68 9.83 6.82
C ALA A 110 -17.02 10.78 5.67
N GLU A 111 -18.30 10.86 5.30
CA GLU A 111 -18.78 11.76 4.23
C GLU A 111 -18.43 13.24 4.46
N ASN A 112 -18.29 13.67 5.72
CA ASN A 112 -17.89 15.02 6.08
C ASN A 112 -16.37 15.26 6.07
N GLY A 113 -15.58 14.26 5.66
CA GLY A 113 -14.12 14.31 5.61
C GLY A 113 -13.42 14.01 6.94
N ALA A 114 -14.15 13.73 8.02
CA ALA A 114 -13.53 13.34 9.29
C ALA A 114 -12.82 11.97 9.14
N PRO A 115 -11.58 11.81 9.62
CA PRO A 115 -10.87 10.53 9.56
C PRO A 115 -11.58 9.47 10.40
N LEU A 116 -11.61 8.23 9.90
CA LEU A 116 -12.24 7.12 10.60
C LEU A 116 -11.23 6.02 10.94
N ALA A 117 -11.05 5.81 12.24
CA ALA A 117 -10.21 4.76 12.77
C ALA A 117 -10.91 3.40 12.79
N GLY A 118 -10.13 2.33 12.70
CA GLY A 118 -10.57 0.97 13.01
C GLY A 118 -11.27 0.24 11.86
N SER A 119 -11.07 0.66 10.62
CA SER A 119 -11.45 -0.18 9.47
C SER A 119 -10.44 -1.30 9.24
N GLU A 120 -10.92 -2.39 8.62
CA GLU A 120 -10.08 -3.47 8.13
C GLU A 120 -10.23 -3.63 6.62
N TRP A 121 -9.13 -4.00 5.97
CA TRP A 121 -9.02 -4.10 4.52
C TRP A 121 -8.36 -5.41 4.12
N THR A 122 -8.57 -5.79 2.86
CA THR A 122 -7.76 -6.81 2.20
C THR A 122 -7.12 -6.20 0.96
N ILE A 123 -5.80 -6.38 0.84
CA ILE A 123 -5.07 -6.18 -0.41
C ILE A 123 -4.95 -7.54 -1.09
N THR A 124 -5.45 -7.64 -2.32
CA THR A 124 -5.23 -8.79 -3.21
C THR A 124 -4.15 -8.41 -4.21
N GLY A 125 -3.10 -9.21 -4.31
CA GLY A 125 -1.98 -8.99 -5.22
C GLY A 125 -1.93 -9.96 -6.39
N PRO A 126 -0.83 -9.93 -7.16
CA PRO A 126 -0.66 -10.71 -8.37
C PRO A 126 -0.87 -12.21 -8.14
N GLY A 127 -1.46 -12.86 -9.14
CA GLY A 127 -1.79 -14.29 -9.12
C GLY A 127 -3.29 -14.54 -9.37
N THR A 128 -3.68 -15.80 -9.53
CA THR A 128 -5.07 -16.17 -9.79
C THR A 128 -5.59 -17.14 -8.73
N GLY A 129 -6.85 -16.97 -8.35
CA GLY A 129 -7.54 -17.84 -7.38
C GLY A 129 -6.83 -17.91 -6.03
N THR A 130 -6.43 -19.12 -5.62
CA THR A 130 -5.76 -19.37 -4.33
C THR A 130 -4.29 -18.95 -4.31
N SER A 131 -3.70 -18.66 -5.48
CA SER A 131 -2.30 -18.25 -5.61
C SER A 131 -2.10 -16.74 -5.51
N ALA A 132 -3.20 -15.96 -5.55
CA ALA A 132 -3.13 -14.52 -5.36
C ALA A 132 -2.68 -14.19 -3.93
N GLN A 133 -1.69 -13.31 -3.81
CA GLN A 133 -1.27 -12.80 -2.51
C GLN A 133 -2.45 -12.09 -1.83
N LYS A 134 -2.69 -12.36 -0.54
CA LYS A 134 -3.72 -11.67 0.25
C LYS A 134 -3.12 -11.15 1.53
N LEU A 135 -3.25 -9.84 1.76
CA LEU A 135 -2.81 -9.18 2.98
C LEU A 135 -4.02 -8.60 3.68
N VAL A 136 -4.23 -8.99 4.94
CA VAL A 136 -5.24 -8.37 5.80
C VAL A 136 -4.60 -7.17 6.48
N VAL A 137 -5.16 -5.99 6.28
CA VAL A 137 -4.64 -4.73 6.82
C VAL A 137 -5.65 -4.22 7.84
N LYS A 138 -5.24 -4.20 9.11
CA LYS A 138 -6.02 -3.61 10.20
C LYS A 138 -5.40 -2.27 10.56
N ASP A 139 -6.24 -1.27 10.77
CA ASP A 139 -5.82 0.07 11.18
C ASP A 139 -4.98 0.00 12.47
N CYS A 140 -3.72 0.39 12.35
CA CYS A 140 -2.82 0.47 13.50
C CYS A 140 -2.76 1.92 13.98
N VAL A 141 -3.47 2.27 15.06
CA VAL A 141 -3.48 3.65 15.58
C VAL A 141 -2.44 3.92 16.69
N ALA A 142 -1.62 2.92 17.02
CA ALA A 142 -0.69 2.97 18.15
C ALA A 142 0.70 3.43 17.70
N VAL A 143 1.01 4.70 17.94
CA VAL A 143 2.32 5.31 17.59
C VAL A 143 3.48 4.47 18.12
N GLY A 144 4.37 4.06 17.21
CA GLY A 144 5.55 3.26 17.54
C GLY A 144 5.27 1.77 17.81
N GLN A 145 4.05 1.28 17.58
CA GLN A 145 3.67 -0.13 17.78
C GLN A 145 3.17 -0.82 16.50
N CYS A 146 3.19 -0.13 15.35
CA CYS A 146 2.82 -0.70 14.05
C CYS A 146 3.95 -1.52 13.40
N ALA A 147 5.04 -1.78 14.12
CA ALA A 147 6.09 -2.66 13.64
C ALA A 147 5.57 -4.11 13.60
N GLY A 148 5.59 -4.72 12.41
CA GLY A 148 5.13 -6.10 12.21
C GLY A 148 3.65 -6.24 11.88
N THR A 149 2.89 -5.14 11.84
CA THR A 149 1.57 -5.10 11.20
C THR A 149 1.71 -4.78 9.71
N ASN A 150 0.68 -5.09 8.92
CA ASN A 150 0.68 -4.72 7.50
C ASN A 150 0.49 -3.20 7.31
N ASP A 151 -0.25 -2.56 8.21
CA ASP A 151 -0.31 -1.10 8.29
C ASP A 151 0.86 -0.55 9.09
N THR A 152 1.56 0.43 8.53
CA THR A 152 2.75 1.06 9.12
C THR A 152 2.54 2.55 9.45
N ASP A 153 1.37 3.11 9.16
CA ASP A 153 1.02 4.48 9.52
C ASP A 153 0.22 4.48 10.84
N PRO A 154 0.72 5.11 11.92
CA PRO A 154 0.02 5.14 13.20
C PRO A 154 -1.17 6.13 13.24
N THR A 155 -1.39 6.89 12.16
CA THR A 155 -2.38 7.98 12.14
C THR A 155 -3.78 7.40 11.95
N PRO A 156 -4.75 7.71 12.83
CA PRO A 156 -6.10 7.15 12.74
C PRO A 156 -6.76 7.35 11.37
N GLY A 157 -7.18 6.25 10.73
CA GLY A 157 -7.79 6.29 9.41
C GLY A 157 -6.81 6.57 8.27
N SER A 158 -5.50 6.56 8.50
CA SER A 158 -4.46 6.58 7.47
C SER A 158 -3.78 5.22 7.44
N PHE A 159 -3.46 4.75 6.25
CA PHE A 159 -2.88 3.43 6.06
C PHE A 159 -1.64 3.53 5.18
N LYS A 160 -0.62 2.75 5.52
CA LYS A 160 0.54 2.54 4.65
C LYS A 160 1.01 1.10 4.68
N VAL A 161 0.99 0.45 3.52
CA VAL A 161 1.53 -0.90 3.33
C VAL A 161 2.78 -0.80 2.46
N ALA A 162 3.90 -1.35 2.95
CA ALA A 162 5.19 -1.34 2.26
C ALA A 162 5.64 -2.76 1.91
N ASN A 163 6.79 -2.87 1.23
CA ASN A 163 7.40 -4.14 0.83
C ASN A 163 6.56 -4.97 -0.15
N LEU A 164 5.80 -4.31 -1.02
CA LEU A 164 5.02 -4.97 -2.06
C LEU A 164 5.91 -5.27 -3.28
N SER A 165 5.83 -6.49 -3.79
CA SER A 165 6.46 -6.88 -5.06
C SER A 165 5.78 -6.17 -6.23
N TRP A 166 6.42 -6.17 -7.40
CA TRP A 166 5.81 -5.60 -8.60
C TRP A 166 4.60 -6.42 -9.05
N GLY A 167 3.63 -5.71 -9.64
CA GLY A 167 2.43 -6.27 -10.24
C GLY A 167 1.16 -5.50 -9.90
N ASP A 168 0.03 -6.07 -10.31
CA ASP A 168 -1.30 -5.48 -10.15
C ASP A 168 -1.97 -5.95 -8.85
N TYR A 169 -2.62 -5.00 -8.19
CA TYR A 169 -3.25 -5.19 -6.89
C TYR A 169 -4.63 -4.53 -6.85
N SER A 170 -5.49 -4.98 -5.93
CA SER A 170 -6.71 -4.29 -5.53
C SER A 170 -6.83 -4.20 -4.00
N ILE A 171 -7.39 -3.10 -3.52
CA ILE A 171 -7.74 -2.88 -2.10
C ILE A 171 -9.25 -2.92 -1.95
N ARG A 172 -9.74 -3.65 -0.95
CA ARG A 172 -11.17 -3.73 -0.62
C ARG A 172 -11.40 -3.63 0.88
N GLU A 173 -12.37 -2.83 1.30
CA GLU A 173 -12.79 -2.78 2.70
C GLU A 173 -13.44 -4.11 3.08
N THR A 174 -13.04 -4.69 4.20
CA THR A 174 -13.63 -5.92 4.74
C THR A 174 -14.39 -5.70 6.03
N GLN A 175 -14.07 -4.62 6.76
CA GLN A 175 -14.80 -4.20 7.95
C GLN A 175 -14.82 -2.68 8.04
N ALA A 176 -16.02 -2.12 8.17
CA ALA A 176 -16.17 -0.69 8.44
C ALA A 176 -15.84 -0.33 9.89
N PRO A 177 -15.48 0.93 10.15
CA PRO A 177 -15.43 1.51 11.49
C PRO A 177 -16.77 1.38 12.23
N ALA A 178 -16.73 1.38 13.56
CA ALA A 178 -17.94 1.27 14.38
C ALA A 178 -18.96 2.39 14.08
N GLY A 179 -20.22 2.02 13.84
CA GLY A 179 -21.29 2.97 13.52
C GLY A 179 -21.40 3.34 12.04
N TYR A 180 -20.63 2.71 11.16
CA TYR A 180 -20.64 2.92 9.71
C TYR A 180 -21.02 1.64 8.95
N VAL A 181 -21.58 1.82 7.75
CA VAL A 181 -21.90 0.71 6.84
C VAL A 181 -20.65 0.33 6.03
N THR A 182 -20.34 -0.97 5.96
CA THR A 182 -19.23 -1.50 5.16
C THR A 182 -19.61 -1.62 3.69
N ASP A 183 -18.77 -1.09 2.80
CA ASP A 183 -18.88 -1.34 1.37
C ASP A 183 -18.02 -2.54 0.96
N LEU A 184 -18.71 -3.67 0.79
CA LEU A 184 -18.10 -4.94 0.38
C LEU A 184 -18.06 -5.12 -1.15
N SER A 185 -18.47 -4.13 -1.94
CA SER A 185 -18.57 -4.25 -3.40
C SER A 185 -17.52 -3.46 -4.16
N THR A 186 -16.96 -2.43 -3.55
CA THR A 186 -15.99 -1.55 -4.21
C THR A 186 -14.56 -2.07 -4.02
N GLU A 187 -13.84 -2.21 -5.13
CA GLU A 187 -12.40 -2.46 -5.16
C GLU A 187 -11.68 -1.23 -5.72
N HIS A 188 -10.47 -1.00 -5.22
CA HIS A 188 -9.59 0.08 -5.68
C HIS A 188 -8.29 -0.49 -6.21
N ASP A 189 -8.12 -0.42 -7.53
CA ASP A 189 -6.97 -1.01 -8.21
C ASP A 189 -5.73 -0.11 -8.16
N PHE A 190 -4.56 -0.72 -8.08
CA PHE A 190 -3.26 -0.04 -8.22
C PHE A 190 -2.20 -1.00 -8.74
N THR A 191 -1.12 -0.46 -9.31
CA THR A 191 -0.01 -1.24 -9.85
C THR A 191 1.30 -0.77 -9.25
N ILE A 192 2.15 -1.73 -8.83
CA ILE A 192 3.54 -1.49 -8.46
C ILE A 192 4.43 -1.87 -9.64
N SER A 193 5.26 -0.93 -10.10
CA SER A 193 6.18 -1.14 -11.21
C SER A 193 7.46 -0.34 -11.05
N ALA A 194 8.42 -0.55 -11.96
CA ALA A 194 9.71 0.17 -12.01
C ALA A 194 9.57 1.69 -11.84
N ASP A 195 8.57 2.27 -12.51
CA ASP A 195 8.35 3.72 -12.56
C ASP A 195 7.32 4.19 -11.52
N SER A 196 6.73 3.26 -10.76
CA SER A 196 5.57 3.50 -9.90
C SER A 196 5.67 2.71 -8.60
N LEU A 197 6.68 3.05 -7.79
CA LEU A 197 6.99 2.35 -6.53
C LEU A 197 6.19 2.85 -5.32
N ASP A 198 5.67 4.07 -5.35
CA ASP A 198 4.92 4.64 -4.21
C ASP A 198 3.53 5.08 -4.66
N GLN A 199 2.54 4.22 -4.41
CA GLN A 199 1.14 4.50 -4.73
C GLN A 199 0.50 5.28 -3.58
N ASN A 200 -0.27 6.29 -3.93
CA ASN A 200 -1.00 7.10 -2.96
C ASN A 200 -2.38 7.46 -3.50
N PHE A 201 -3.43 6.94 -2.85
CA PHE A 201 -4.80 7.33 -3.14
C PHE A 201 -5.08 8.70 -2.52
N THR A 202 -5.09 9.73 -3.37
CA THR A 202 -5.32 11.12 -2.96
C THR A 202 -6.78 11.41 -2.61
N VAL A 203 -7.71 10.61 -3.13
CA VAL A 203 -9.13 10.69 -2.77
C VAL A 203 -9.39 9.71 -1.62
N PRO A 204 -9.84 10.18 -0.44
CA PRO A 204 -10.15 9.29 0.67
C PRO A 204 -11.30 8.34 0.34
N ILE A 205 -11.23 7.13 0.88
CA ILE A 205 -12.31 6.15 0.78
C ILE A 205 -13.32 6.44 1.91
N THR A 206 -14.56 6.74 1.54
CA THR A 206 -15.60 7.22 2.47
C THR A 206 -16.57 6.12 2.90
N ASN A 207 -17.09 6.19 4.14
CA ASN A 207 -18.20 5.34 4.59
C ASN A 207 -19.37 6.20 5.03
N HIS A 208 -20.55 5.64 4.84
CA HIS A 208 -21.81 6.22 5.29
C HIS A 208 -22.11 5.79 6.72
N GLN A 209 -22.57 6.74 7.54
CA GLN A 209 -22.98 6.44 8.91
C GLN A 209 -24.23 5.54 8.88
N GLN A 210 -24.28 4.58 9.79
CA GLN A 210 -25.45 3.73 9.94
C GLN A 210 -26.64 4.56 10.40
N SER A 211 -27.73 4.54 9.64
CA SER A 211 -28.98 5.22 10.01
C SER A 211 -29.66 4.44 11.14
N MET A 212 -29.97 5.12 12.25
CA MET A 212 -30.84 4.55 13.27
C MET A 212 -32.28 4.55 12.74
N PRO A 213 -33.01 3.42 12.78
CA PRO A 213 -34.43 3.42 12.50
C PRO A 213 -35.13 4.35 13.49
N SER A 214 -35.88 5.35 13.01
CA SER A 214 -36.78 6.10 13.87
C SER A 214 -37.87 5.15 14.35
N LEU A 215 -37.91 4.82 15.65
CA LEU A 215 -39.03 4.07 16.21
C LEU A 215 -40.32 4.88 16.01
N PRO A 216 -41.41 4.29 15.50
CA PRO A 216 -42.70 4.96 15.52
C PRO A 216 -43.10 5.21 16.98
N LEU A 217 -43.51 6.44 17.29
CA LEU A 217 -44.11 6.77 18.59
C LEU A 217 -45.45 6.00 18.70
N THR A 218 -45.46 4.82 19.32
CA THR A 218 -46.69 4.02 19.55
C THR A 218 -47.31 4.24 20.93
N GLY A 219 -47.22 5.44 21.50
CA GLY A 219 -47.65 5.67 22.89
C GLY A 219 -48.26 7.03 23.26
N GLY A 220 -48.65 7.89 22.31
CA GLY A 220 -48.96 9.30 22.62
C GLY A 220 -50.41 9.76 22.59
N GLN A 221 -51.32 9.06 21.89
CA GLN A 221 -52.60 9.69 21.50
C GLN A 221 -53.83 9.28 22.33
N SER A 222 -53.73 8.42 23.34
CA SER A 222 -54.91 7.95 24.10
C SER A 222 -55.10 8.62 25.46
N THR A 223 -54.04 9.13 26.10
CA THR A 223 -54.11 9.67 27.46
C THR A 223 -55.00 10.92 27.56
N ASP A 224 -54.95 11.81 26.56
CA ASP A 224 -55.71 13.07 26.57
C ASP A 224 -57.22 12.85 26.43
N PHE A 225 -57.65 11.84 25.64
CA PHE A 225 -59.06 11.51 25.50
C PHE A 225 -59.69 10.99 26.80
N TYR A 226 -58.94 10.19 27.57
CA TYR A 226 -59.46 9.66 28.85
C TYR A 226 -59.54 10.74 29.93
N LEU A 227 -58.60 11.68 29.99
CA LEU A 227 -58.61 12.78 30.97
C LEU A 227 -59.74 13.78 30.69
N LEU A 228 -59.97 14.15 29.43
CA LEU A 228 -61.04 15.07 29.05
C LEU A 228 -62.42 14.42 29.18
N GLY A 229 -62.57 13.17 28.71
CA GLY A 229 -63.83 12.43 28.82
C GLY A 229 -64.24 12.16 30.27
N GLY A 230 -63.30 11.73 31.12
CA GLY A 230 -63.57 11.48 32.54
C GLY A 230 -63.96 12.73 33.32
N SER A 231 -63.34 13.87 33.01
CA SER A 231 -63.64 15.15 33.67
C SER A 231 -65.07 15.63 33.38
N LEU A 232 -65.56 15.45 32.15
CA LEU A 232 -66.93 15.83 31.76
C LEU A 232 -67.98 14.99 32.51
N ILE A 233 -67.73 13.68 32.67
CA ILE A 233 -68.63 12.77 33.39
C ILE A 233 -68.72 13.14 34.87
N MET A 234 -67.60 13.52 35.49
CA MET A 234 -67.58 13.92 36.90
C MET A 234 -68.39 15.21 37.12
N ILE A 235 -68.26 16.20 36.25
CA ILE A 235 -69.02 17.47 36.34
C ILE A 235 -70.53 17.22 36.19
N LEU A 236 -70.94 16.42 35.21
CA LEU A 236 -72.34 16.03 35.02
C LEU A 236 -72.90 15.32 36.26
N SER A 237 -72.13 14.41 36.85
CA SER A 237 -72.52 13.65 38.03
C SER A 237 -72.73 14.55 39.27
N PHE A 238 -71.82 15.49 39.51
CA PHE A 238 -71.96 16.48 40.58
C PHE A 238 -73.15 17.42 40.36
N GLY A 239 -73.39 17.85 39.11
CA GLY A 239 -74.52 18.70 38.75
C GLY A 239 -75.88 18.04 39.03
N ILE A 240 -76.04 16.78 38.61
CA ILE A 240 -77.26 15.99 38.87
C ILE A 240 -77.47 15.80 40.38
N GLY A 241 -76.41 15.43 41.13
CA GLY A 241 -76.48 15.26 42.58
C GLY A 241 -76.90 16.54 43.31
N TYR A 242 -76.39 17.69 42.90
CA TYR A 242 -76.77 19.00 43.47
C TYR A 242 -78.25 19.34 43.22
N VAL A 243 -78.75 19.10 41.99
CA VAL A 243 -80.16 19.35 41.64
C VAL A 243 -81.10 18.43 42.43
N MET A 244 -80.76 17.14 42.57
CA MET A 244 -81.56 16.19 43.37
C MET A 244 -81.60 16.58 44.85
N ARG A 245 -80.49 17.09 45.40
CA ARG A 245 -80.43 17.55 46.79
C ARG A 245 -81.29 18.80 47.03
N ARG A 246 -81.31 19.75 46.08
CA ARG A 246 -82.23 20.90 46.13
C ARG A 246 -83.70 20.47 46.09
N ARG A 247 -84.07 19.53 45.21
CA ARG A 247 -85.46 19.06 45.10
C ARG A 247 -85.95 18.31 46.33
N ARG A 248 -85.07 17.56 47.02
CA ARG A 248 -85.43 16.89 48.29
C ARG A 248 -85.60 17.87 49.46
N GLY A 249 -84.91 19.01 49.45
CA GLY A 249 -85.09 20.06 50.46
C GLY A 249 -86.41 20.85 50.33
N SER A 250 -87.08 20.78 49.18
CA SER A 250 -88.32 21.51 48.90
C SER A 250 -89.61 20.75 49.30
N SER A 251 -89.49 19.51 49.79
CA SER A 251 -90.66 18.64 50.06
C SER A 251 -91.03 18.51 51.55
N VAL A 252 -90.49 19.37 52.42
CA VAL A 252 -90.93 19.48 53.82
C VAL A 252 -91.34 20.93 54.09
N ARG A 253 -92.59 21.24 53.79
CA ARG A 253 -93.43 22.24 54.48
C ARG A 253 -94.87 22.03 54.06
#